data_AF-A0A3M1PPM9-F1
#
_entry.id   AF-A0A3M1PPM9-F1
#
_cell.length_a   1.000
_cell.length_b   1.000
_cell.length_c   1.000
_cell.angle_alpha   90.00
_cell.angle_beta   90.00
_cell.angle_gamma   90.00
#
_symmetry.space_group_name_H-M   'P 1'
#
loop_
_entity.id
_entity.type
_entity.pdbx_description
1 polymer ?
#
loop_
_entity_poly.entity_id
_entity_poly.type
_entity_poly.pdbx_seq_one_letter_code
_entity_poly.pdbx_strand_id
1 'polypeptide(L)'
;MLLTLSITHADVSHWILVEPAAGFMVTLALYLLLRFADAPSVRNNMVAGLVCGLAISTKYNAGFLFVPLLAAVVSRFKSRGVELLKQGLLATASLVLGFLLGSPYWIPRFSAYMNDLHYTLNHVGAGMVGHVRTVPFLWPILELLLREWTVGVLFVAGVVYLLFNRSRNFWLLGAFVLPTLLFVGSWTRTGIHYLLPLFPALAVLAALFLDGVLRLSRARAVSYVVLVVLLLPPAAKIVLHDVRLTRRDVRSEAKAWVETHLPEGSVIAYENYVYGPNLYDPMRFFKNEEENRLLPVELKERLLQERRKRPSYRLVNLRKDFRLRILHEKGATGRTKGNLYLRQLLDRRLPKLAALKKAGIPYLMVSSDNYARYFKTEEPEKGTALWLSYQNGRHFYGGLFRSPDWVLVQEFKRGFWNLGPTIRIYRAREQTESGP
;
A
#
# COMPACT_ATOMS: atom_id res chain seq x y z
N MET A 1 20.50 5.15 -11.77
CA MET A 1 20.59 6.47 -11.09
C MET A 1 19.21 7.08 -10.85
N LEU A 2 18.37 7.35 -11.86
CA LEU A 2 17.06 8.00 -11.59
C LEU A 2 16.16 7.19 -10.65
N LEU A 3 16.12 5.86 -10.80
CA LEU A 3 15.36 4.99 -9.89
C LEU A 3 15.87 5.06 -8.44
N THR A 4 17.18 5.17 -8.22
CA THR A 4 17.76 5.27 -6.87
C THR A 4 17.52 6.64 -6.24
N LEU A 5 17.14 7.64 -7.03
CA LEU A 5 16.77 8.98 -6.57
C LEU A 5 15.25 9.16 -6.46
N SER A 6 14.47 8.11 -6.70
CA SER A 6 13.04 8.11 -6.39
C SER A 6 12.86 7.99 -4.88
N ILE A 7 12.26 9.00 -4.25
CA ILE A 7 12.03 9.04 -2.80
C ILE A 7 11.06 7.93 -2.39
N THR A 8 10.01 7.65 -3.16
CA THR A 8 9.07 6.56 -2.82
C THR A 8 9.75 5.21 -2.98
N HIS A 9 10.57 5.00 -4.02
CA HIS A 9 11.30 3.73 -4.17
C HIS A 9 12.30 3.52 -3.03
N ALA A 10 13.03 4.57 -2.64
CA ALA A 10 13.94 4.54 -1.50
C ALA A 10 13.20 4.24 -0.18
N ASP A 11 12.11 4.95 0.11
CA ASP A 11 11.27 4.73 1.30
C ASP A 11 10.79 3.28 1.37
N VAL A 12 10.10 2.77 0.34
CA VAL A 12 9.57 1.39 0.37
C VAL A 12 10.64 0.31 0.49
N SER A 13 11.89 0.59 0.09
CA SER A 13 12.99 -0.36 0.15
C SER A 13 13.48 -0.59 1.59
N HIS A 14 13.11 0.28 2.53
CA HIS A 14 13.35 0.08 3.97
C HIS A 14 12.34 -0.86 4.63
N TRP A 15 11.29 -1.26 3.90
CA TRP A 15 10.21 -2.07 4.45
C TRP A 15 10.21 -3.48 3.86
N ILE A 16 9.89 -4.47 4.70
CA ILE A 16 9.64 -5.85 4.27
C ILE A 16 8.23 -5.90 3.65
N LEU A 17 8.12 -5.35 2.45
CA LEU A 17 6.88 -5.32 1.66
C LEU A 17 7.10 -5.98 0.30
N VAL A 18 6.01 -6.17 -0.44
CA VAL A 18 6.04 -6.83 -1.75
C VAL A 18 6.58 -5.92 -2.86
N GLU A 19 6.53 -4.60 -2.65
CA GLU A 19 6.88 -3.59 -3.65
C GLU A 19 8.32 -3.68 -4.17
N PRO A 20 9.37 -3.79 -3.33
CA PRO A 20 10.74 -3.93 -3.83
C PRO A 20 10.95 -5.18 -4.68
N ALA A 21 10.41 -6.33 -4.22
CA ALA A 21 10.47 -7.59 -4.97
C ALA A 21 9.75 -7.50 -6.32
N ALA A 22 8.56 -6.88 -6.35
CA ALA A 22 7.82 -6.64 -7.58
C ALA A 22 8.59 -5.72 -8.53
N GLY A 23 9.22 -4.66 -8.02
CA GLY A 23 10.06 -3.75 -8.80
C GLY A 23 11.24 -4.47 -9.44
N PHE A 24 11.92 -5.35 -8.71
CA PHE A 24 12.99 -6.19 -9.25
C PHE A 24 12.48 -7.12 -10.36
N MET A 25 11.41 -7.87 -10.12
CA MET A 25 10.87 -8.81 -11.11
C MET A 25 10.39 -8.13 -12.38
N VAL A 26 9.75 -6.95 -12.25
CA VAL A 26 9.34 -6.15 -13.42
C VAL A 26 10.57 -5.62 -14.17
N THR A 27 11.61 -5.17 -13.47
CA THR A 27 12.86 -4.72 -14.11
C THR A 27 13.50 -5.85 -14.92
N LEU A 28 13.60 -7.05 -14.32
CA LEU A 28 14.16 -8.23 -14.98
C LEU A 28 13.30 -8.65 -16.18
N ALA A 29 11.97 -8.65 -16.04
CA ALA A 29 11.05 -8.95 -17.12
C ALA A 29 11.22 -7.99 -18.30
N LEU A 30 11.22 -6.67 -18.05
CA LEU A 30 11.43 -5.66 -19.08
C LEU A 30 12.79 -5.79 -19.76
N TYR A 31 13.86 -6.05 -19.00
CA TYR A 31 15.18 -6.30 -19.57
C TYR A 31 15.17 -7.50 -20.52
N LEU A 32 14.59 -8.63 -20.11
CA LEU A 32 14.52 -9.84 -20.93
C LEU A 32 13.61 -9.66 -22.15
N LEU A 33 12.53 -8.89 -22.03
CA LEU A 33 11.66 -8.50 -23.14
C LEU A 33 12.42 -7.68 -24.19
N LEU A 34 13.18 -6.67 -23.76
CA LEU A 34 14.01 -5.88 -24.65
C LEU A 34 15.10 -6.73 -25.30
N ARG A 35 15.74 -7.62 -24.53
CA ARG A 35 16.72 -8.58 -25.05
C ARG A 35 16.13 -9.51 -26.10
N PHE A 36 14.90 -9.99 -25.90
CA PHE A 36 14.19 -10.79 -26.89
C PHE A 36 13.87 -9.99 -28.16
N ALA A 37 13.45 -8.73 -28.02
CA ALA A 37 13.18 -7.87 -29.16
C ALA A 37 14.44 -7.63 -30.03
N ASP A 38 15.60 -7.45 -29.38
CA ASP A 38 16.88 -7.22 -30.06
C ASP A 38 17.49 -8.51 -30.64
N ALA A 39 17.46 -9.60 -29.87
CA ALA A 39 17.98 -10.91 -30.25
C ALA A 39 16.89 -12.00 -30.13
N PRO A 40 16.04 -12.17 -31.15
CA PRO A 40 14.93 -13.14 -31.09
C PRO A 40 15.46 -14.57 -31.06
N SER A 41 15.06 -15.31 -30.04
CA SER A 41 15.24 -16.76 -29.97
C SER A 41 14.10 -17.36 -29.15
N VAL A 42 13.81 -18.64 -29.38
CA VAL A 42 12.82 -19.39 -28.58
C VAL A 42 13.16 -19.30 -27.08
N ARG A 43 14.44 -19.45 -26.73
CA ARG A 43 14.90 -19.33 -25.35
C ARG A 43 14.63 -17.95 -24.76
N ASN A 44 14.98 -16.87 -25.46
CA ASN A 44 14.76 -15.52 -24.94
C ASN A 44 13.25 -15.23 -24.79
N ASN A 45 12.43 -15.71 -25.72
CA ASN A 45 10.97 -15.57 -25.63
C ASN A 45 10.41 -16.30 -24.40
N MET A 46 10.78 -17.58 -24.23
CA MET A 46 10.30 -18.39 -23.11
C MET A 46 10.78 -17.84 -21.76
N VAL A 47 12.05 -17.45 -21.65
CA VAL A 47 12.60 -16.87 -20.41
C VAL A 47 11.94 -15.52 -20.09
N ALA A 48 11.72 -14.65 -21.09
CA ALA A 48 10.98 -13.41 -20.88
C ALA A 48 9.54 -13.67 -20.41
N GLY A 49 8.83 -14.60 -21.06
CA GLY A 49 7.49 -15.03 -20.64
C GLY A 49 7.47 -15.54 -19.20
N LEU A 50 8.35 -16.48 -18.87
CA LEU A 50 8.48 -17.06 -17.52
C LEU A 50 8.68 -15.99 -16.44
N VAL A 51 9.59 -15.04 -16.66
CA VAL A 51 9.86 -13.97 -15.70
C VAL A 51 8.70 -12.98 -15.62
N CYS A 52 8.02 -12.67 -16.73
CA CYS A 52 6.76 -11.91 -16.68
C CYS A 52 5.73 -12.61 -15.78
N GLY A 53 5.59 -13.93 -15.89
CA GLY A 53 4.71 -14.72 -15.03
C GLY A 53 5.06 -14.61 -13.55
N LEU A 54 6.34 -14.74 -13.21
CA LEU A 54 6.84 -14.58 -11.84
C LEU A 54 6.63 -13.15 -11.30
N ALA A 55 6.77 -12.13 -12.15
CA ALA A 55 6.48 -10.75 -11.78
C ALA A 55 4.99 -10.55 -11.45
N ILE A 56 4.09 -11.13 -12.24
CA ILE A 56 2.63 -11.11 -11.99
C ILE A 56 2.30 -11.83 -10.69
N SER A 57 2.92 -12.98 -10.44
CA SER A 57 2.76 -13.74 -9.21
C SER A 57 3.23 -12.96 -7.98
N THR A 58 4.28 -12.15 -8.13
CA THR A 58 4.76 -11.26 -7.04
C THR A 58 3.74 -10.16 -6.74
N LYS A 59 3.20 -9.50 -7.78
CA LYS A 59 2.15 -8.48 -7.61
C LYS A 59 1.28 -8.36 -8.87
N TYR A 60 -0.03 -8.54 -8.72
CA TYR A 60 -0.95 -8.64 -9.86
C TYR A 60 -1.01 -7.42 -10.78
N ASN A 61 -0.65 -6.23 -10.31
CA ASN A 61 -0.57 -5.04 -11.17
C ASN A 61 0.60 -5.12 -12.18
N ALA A 62 1.54 -6.05 -12.03
CA ALA A 62 2.49 -6.43 -13.08
C ALA A 62 1.83 -7.21 -14.23
N GLY A 63 0.54 -7.55 -14.15
CA GLY A 63 -0.26 -8.22 -15.19
C GLY A 63 -0.12 -7.61 -16.59
N PHE A 64 0.05 -6.29 -16.65
CA PHE A 64 0.24 -5.55 -17.90
C PHE A 64 1.55 -5.85 -18.61
N LEU A 65 2.50 -6.58 -18.01
CA LEU A 65 3.68 -7.12 -18.69
C LEU A 65 3.32 -8.10 -19.83
N PHE A 66 2.11 -8.63 -19.83
CA PHE A 66 1.59 -9.40 -20.97
C PHE A 66 1.53 -8.57 -22.26
N VAL A 67 1.22 -7.27 -22.16
CA VAL A 67 1.10 -6.36 -23.32
C VAL A 67 2.43 -6.16 -24.05
N PRO A 68 3.54 -5.74 -23.41
CA PRO A 68 4.83 -5.64 -24.08
C PRO A 68 5.40 -7.02 -24.49
N LEU A 69 5.04 -8.10 -23.80
CA LEU A 69 5.41 -9.46 -24.23
C LEU A 69 4.82 -9.79 -25.60
N LEU A 70 3.51 -9.65 -25.77
CA LEU A 70 2.88 -9.86 -27.07
C LEU A 70 3.35 -8.85 -28.11
N ALA A 71 3.51 -7.58 -27.73
CA ALA A 71 4.01 -6.55 -28.63
C ALA A 71 5.42 -6.88 -29.16
N ALA A 72 6.30 -7.43 -28.32
CA ALA A 72 7.63 -7.87 -28.73
C ALA A 72 7.54 -9.00 -29.77
N VAL A 73 6.70 -10.02 -29.53
CA VAL A 73 6.47 -11.13 -30.47
C VAL A 73 5.92 -10.62 -31.80
N VAL A 74 4.85 -9.80 -31.77
CA VAL A 74 4.24 -9.21 -32.98
C VAL A 74 5.25 -8.37 -33.74
N SER A 75 6.01 -7.52 -33.05
CA SER A 75 7.01 -6.65 -33.68
C SER A 75 8.07 -7.43 -34.46
N ARG A 76 8.32 -8.68 -34.07
CA ARG A 76 9.37 -9.50 -34.65
C ARG A 76 8.91 -10.51 -35.70
N PHE A 77 7.67 -10.98 -35.59
CA PHE A 77 7.13 -12.05 -36.44
C PHE A 77 5.91 -11.63 -37.27
N LYS A 78 5.59 -10.33 -37.37
CA LYS A 78 4.41 -9.79 -38.08
C LYS A 78 4.13 -10.42 -39.46
N SER A 79 5.16 -10.69 -40.26
CA SER A 79 5.03 -11.26 -41.61
C SER A 79 5.07 -12.79 -41.68
N ARG A 80 5.12 -13.48 -40.53
CA ARG A 80 5.30 -14.94 -40.43
C ARG A 80 4.17 -15.56 -39.59
N GLY A 81 2.95 -15.60 -40.13
CA GLY A 81 1.73 -15.93 -39.37
C GLY A 81 1.82 -17.17 -38.48
N VAL A 82 2.32 -18.30 -39.00
CA VAL A 82 2.48 -19.55 -38.21
C VAL A 82 3.52 -19.38 -37.10
N GLU A 83 4.66 -18.77 -37.40
CA GLU A 83 5.72 -18.54 -36.42
C GLU A 83 5.30 -17.51 -35.36
N LEU A 84 4.54 -16.48 -35.76
CA LEU A 84 3.92 -15.51 -34.86
C LEU A 84 3.00 -16.20 -33.86
N LEU A 85 2.11 -17.08 -34.33
CA LEU A 85 1.22 -17.85 -33.47
C LEU A 85 2.00 -18.77 -32.53
N LYS A 86 2.98 -19.52 -33.06
CA LYS A 86 3.83 -20.42 -32.27
C LYS A 86 4.59 -19.67 -31.17
N GLN A 87 5.25 -18.56 -31.51
CA GLN A 87 5.99 -17.76 -30.54
C GLN A 87 5.06 -17.05 -29.55
N GLY A 88 3.87 -16.63 -29.96
CA GLY A 88 2.85 -16.06 -29.06
C GLY A 88 2.34 -17.10 -28.05
N LEU A 89 2.07 -18.34 -28.50
CA LEU A 89 1.68 -19.45 -27.63
C LEU A 89 2.81 -19.83 -26.67
N LEU A 90 4.05 -19.92 -27.14
CA LEU A 90 5.21 -20.20 -26.28
C LEU A 90 5.44 -19.12 -25.22
N ALA A 91 5.33 -17.85 -25.60
CA ALA A 91 5.43 -16.71 -24.68
C ALA A 91 4.35 -16.79 -23.59
N THR A 92 3.10 -17.00 -24.00
CA THR A 92 1.94 -17.07 -23.12
C THR A 92 2.01 -18.28 -22.21
N ALA A 93 2.34 -19.46 -22.73
CA ALA A 93 2.52 -20.68 -21.95
C ALA A 93 3.64 -20.53 -20.92
N SER A 94 4.75 -19.91 -21.29
CA SER A 94 5.86 -19.64 -20.36
C SER A 94 5.44 -18.65 -19.27
N LEU A 95 4.65 -17.61 -19.60
CA LEU A 95 4.09 -16.68 -18.62
C LEU A 95 3.14 -17.38 -17.65
N VAL A 96 2.23 -18.21 -18.15
CA VAL A 96 1.32 -18.99 -17.30
C VAL A 96 2.13 -19.92 -16.39
N LEU A 97 3.14 -20.60 -16.93
CA LEU A 97 4.05 -21.44 -16.13
C LEU A 97 4.74 -20.62 -15.03
N GLY A 98 5.32 -19.46 -15.36
CA GLY A 98 5.98 -18.60 -14.38
C GLY A 98 5.05 -18.12 -13.28
N PHE A 99 3.82 -17.75 -13.64
CA PHE A 99 2.79 -17.39 -12.68
C PHE A 99 2.44 -18.55 -11.74
N LEU A 100 2.22 -19.74 -12.28
CA LEU A 100 1.87 -20.94 -11.51
C LEU A 100 3.02 -21.42 -10.62
N LEU A 101 4.28 -21.22 -11.03
CA LEU A 101 5.44 -21.52 -10.17
C LEU A 101 5.48 -20.63 -8.93
N GLY A 102 5.13 -19.35 -9.06
CA GLY A 102 5.08 -18.43 -7.91
C GLY A 102 3.76 -18.52 -7.12
N SER A 103 2.69 -19.04 -7.72
CA SER A 103 1.36 -19.14 -7.10
C SER A 103 0.65 -20.46 -7.41
N PRO A 104 1.22 -21.61 -6.97
CA PRO A 104 0.69 -22.94 -7.34
C PRO A 104 -0.71 -23.20 -6.77
N TYR A 105 -1.04 -22.61 -5.62
CA TYR A 105 -2.35 -22.72 -4.98
C TYR A 105 -3.50 -22.09 -5.77
N TRP A 106 -3.18 -21.32 -6.80
CA TRP A 106 -4.18 -20.80 -7.74
C TRP A 106 -4.99 -21.93 -8.39
N ILE A 107 -4.37 -23.10 -8.63
CA ILE A 107 -5.02 -24.28 -9.22
C ILE A 107 -6.04 -24.91 -8.24
N PRO A 108 -5.64 -25.44 -7.07
CA PRO A 108 -6.58 -26.12 -6.17
C PRO A 108 -7.56 -25.19 -5.46
N ARG A 109 -7.28 -23.88 -5.38
CA ARG A 109 -8.12 -22.90 -4.67
C ARG A 109 -8.61 -21.78 -5.58
N PHE A 110 -8.78 -22.06 -6.87
CA PHE A 110 -9.20 -21.07 -7.88
C PHE A 110 -10.44 -20.27 -7.47
N SER A 111 -11.49 -20.92 -6.98
CA SER A 111 -12.72 -20.23 -6.54
C SER A 111 -12.48 -19.26 -5.38
N ALA A 112 -11.69 -19.66 -4.38
CA ALA A 112 -11.32 -18.78 -3.26
C ALA A 112 -10.50 -17.59 -3.76
N TYR A 113 -9.53 -17.84 -4.64
CA TYR A 113 -8.74 -16.80 -5.28
C TYR A 113 -9.61 -15.79 -6.05
N MET A 114 -10.62 -16.26 -6.80
CA MET A 114 -11.52 -15.37 -7.53
C MET A 114 -12.39 -14.51 -6.62
N ASN A 115 -12.83 -15.06 -5.49
CA ASN A 115 -13.52 -14.28 -4.47
C ASN A 115 -12.61 -13.19 -3.87
N ASP A 116 -11.34 -13.50 -3.61
CA ASP A 116 -10.36 -12.54 -3.09
C ASP A 116 -9.98 -11.47 -4.13
N LEU A 117 -9.87 -11.84 -5.40
CA LEU A 117 -9.66 -10.88 -6.48
C LEU A 117 -10.87 -9.96 -6.63
N HIS A 118 -12.09 -10.48 -6.62
CA HIS A 118 -13.30 -9.66 -6.65
C HIS A 118 -13.39 -8.75 -5.42
N TYR A 119 -13.04 -9.24 -4.22
CA TYR A 119 -12.96 -8.40 -3.03
C TYR A 119 -11.96 -7.26 -3.23
N THR A 120 -10.77 -7.56 -3.76
CA THR A 120 -9.71 -6.58 -3.99
C THR A 120 -10.11 -5.54 -5.04
N LEU A 121 -10.72 -5.96 -6.15
CA LEU A 121 -11.23 -5.07 -7.20
C LEU A 121 -12.35 -4.16 -6.66
N ASN A 122 -13.26 -4.71 -5.86
CA ASN A 122 -14.30 -3.93 -5.20
C ASN A 122 -13.73 -2.94 -4.19
N HIS A 123 -12.67 -3.31 -3.47
CA HIS A 123 -11.97 -2.44 -2.52
C HIS A 123 -11.27 -1.27 -3.20
N VAL A 124 -10.57 -1.50 -4.32
CA VAL A 124 -9.93 -0.41 -5.09
C VAL A 124 -10.96 0.45 -5.83
N GLY A 125 -12.07 -0.13 -6.28
CA GLY A 125 -13.14 0.57 -6.98
C GLY A 125 -14.06 1.39 -6.05
N ALA A 126 -14.34 0.90 -4.85
CA ALA A 126 -15.17 1.61 -3.87
C ALA A 126 -14.38 2.65 -3.05
N GLY A 127 -13.06 2.51 -2.95
CA GLY A 127 -12.21 3.41 -2.19
C GLY A 127 -12.19 3.12 -0.68
N MET A 128 -11.40 3.92 0.04
CA MET A 128 -11.26 3.86 1.49
C MET A 128 -11.20 5.28 2.04
N VAL A 129 -11.85 5.53 3.18
CA VAL A 129 -11.80 6.84 3.84
C VAL A 129 -10.34 7.29 3.98
N GLY A 130 -10.04 8.51 3.56
CA GLY A 130 -8.68 9.01 3.52
C GLY A 130 -7.96 8.89 2.17
N HIS A 131 -8.47 8.04 1.26
CA HIS A 131 -7.80 7.60 0.04
C HIS A 131 -8.73 7.64 -1.19
N VAL A 132 -9.74 8.50 -1.18
CA VAL A 132 -10.74 8.68 -2.28
C VAL A 132 -10.48 9.95 -3.09
N ARG A 133 -9.44 10.70 -2.73
CA ARG A 133 -9.22 12.03 -3.27
C ARG A 133 -8.58 11.91 -4.63
N THR A 134 -9.32 12.18 -5.71
CA THR A 134 -8.84 12.78 -6.98
C THR A 134 -9.79 12.57 -8.16
N VAL A 135 -9.58 13.38 -9.21
CA VAL A 135 -10.05 13.13 -10.57
C VAL A 135 -9.38 11.84 -11.12
N PRO A 136 -10.16 10.87 -11.65
CA PRO A 136 -9.62 9.68 -12.31
C PRO A 136 -8.55 10.03 -13.35
N PHE A 137 -7.54 9.18 -13.48
CA PHE A 137 -6.39 9.32 -14.40
C PHE A 137 -5.45 10.50 -14.14
N LEU A 138 -5.91 11.57 -13.49
CA LEU A 138 -5.07 12.71 -13.11
C LEU A 138 -4.28 12.43 -11.83
N TRP A 139 -4.85 11.62 -10.93
CA TRP A 139 -4.24 11.30 -9.64
C TRP A 139 -2.85 10.68 -9.70
N PRO A 140 -2.55 9.73 -10.61
CA PRO A 140 -1.22 9.15 -10.67
C PRO A 140 -0.19 10.22 -11.04
N ILE A 141 -0.55 11.12 -11.96
CA ILE A 141 0.31 12.22 -12.41
C ILE A 141 0.58 13.17 -11.24
N LEU A 142 -0.46 13.60 -10.53
CA LEU A 142 -0.32 14.47 -9.37
C LEU A 142 0.50 13.83 -8.25
N GLU A 143 0.27 12.54 -7.95
CA GLU A 143 1.07 11.82 -6.94
C GLU A 143 2.54 11.72 -7.33
N LEU A 144 2.84 11.43 -8.61
CA LEU A 144 4.22 11.43 -9.11
C LEU A 144 4.86 12.81 -8.94
N LEU A 145 4.20 13.89 -9.38
CA LEU A 145 4.73 15.25 -9.28
C LEU A 145 4.94 15.69 -7.82
N LEU A 146 3.94 15.47 -6.95
CA LEU A 146 3.95 15.95 -5.57
C LEU A 146 4.89 15.14 -4.66
N ARG A 147 4.99 13.83 -4.87
CA ARG A 147 5.85 12.97 -4.02
C ARG A 147 7.28 12.90 -4.52
N GLU A 148 7.47 12.68 -5.82
CA GLU A 148 8.79 12.48 -6.43
C GLU A 148 9.49 13.77 -6.85
N TRP A 149 8.81 14.93 -6.80
CA TRP A 149 9.38 16.24 -7.10
C TRP A 149 10.00 16.28 -8.50
N THR A 150 11.28 16.67 -8.62
CA THR A 150 12.01 16.76 -9.90
C THR A 150 12.07 15.41 -10.61
N VAL A 151 12.20 14.29 -9.89
CA VAL A 151 12.15 12.95 -10.49
C VAL A 151 10.75 12.65 -11.02
N GLY A 152 9.70 13.11 -10.33
CA GLY A 152 8.31 13.02 -10.80
C GLY A 152 8.08 13.78 -12.10
N VAL A 153 8.62 14.99 -12.20
CA VAL A 153 8.58 15.79 -13.44
C VAL A 153 9.29 15.03 -14.57
N LEU A 154 10.46 14.46 -14.31
CA LEU A 154 11.18 13.66 -15.30
C LEU A 154 10.42 12.39 -15.71
N PHE A 155 9.73 11.72 -14.79
CA PHE A 155 8.88 10.57 -15.11
C PHE A 155 7.73 10.97 -16.03
N VAL A 156 7.00 12.05 -15.71
CA VAL A 156 5.91 12.55 -16.55
C VAL A 156 6.43 13.00 -17.92
N ALA A 157 7.54 13.73 -17.96
CA ALA A 157 8.18 14.17 -19.20
C ALA A 157 8.65 12.97 -20.05
N GLY A 158 9.21 11.93 -19.43
CA GLY A 158 9.60 10.69 -20.10
C GLY A 158 8.42 9.95 -20.73
N VAL A 159 7.26 9.96 -20.08
CA VAL A 159 6.02 9.39 -20.65
C VAL A 159 5.51 10.25 -21.81
N VAL A 160 5.50 11.58 -21.68
CA VAL A 160 5.12 12.49 -22.78
C VAL A 160 6.09 12.33 -23.97
N TYR A 161 7.36 12.07 -23.71
CA TYR A 161 8.38 11.85 -24.73
C TYR A 161 8.07 10.63 -25.62
N LEU A 162 7.23 9.67 -25.17
CA LEU A 162 6.75 8.54 -25.98
C LEU A 162 6.02 8.99 -27.24
N LEU A 163 5.39 10.17 -27.22
CA LEU A 163 4.67 10.71 -28.38
C LEU A 163 5.60 11.14 -29.51
N PHE A 164 6.87 11.44 -29.19
CA PHE A 164 7.83 12.01 -30.13
C PHE A 164 8.90 11.00 -30.59
N ASN A 165 9.08 9.89 -29.89
CA ASN A 165 10.08 8.89 -30.23
C ASN A 165 9.43 7.61 -30.79
N ARG A 166 9.90 7.16 -31.96
CA ARG A 166 9.36 5.99 -32.66
C ARG A 166 10.19 4.72 -32.50
N SER A 167 11.19 4.72 -31.63
CA SER A 167 12.01 3.54 -31.35
C SER A 167 11.16 2.39 -30.79
N ARG A 168 11.37 1.18 -31.31
CA ARG A 168 10.70 -0.05 -30.87
C ARG A 168 10.82 -0.25 -29.36
N ASN A 169 12.03 -0.08 -28.82
CA ASN A 169 12.30 -0.32 -27.40
C ASN A 169 11.55 0.68 -26.51
N PHE A 170 11.33 1.89 -27.02
CA PHE A 170 10.55 2.93 -26.35
C PHE A 170 9.05 2.56 -26.32
N TRP A 171 8.52 2.09 -27.44
CA TRP A 171 7.14 1.58 -27.51
C TRP A 171 6.89 0.36 -26.64
N LEU A 172 7.87 -0.53 -26.46
CA LEU A 172 7.73 -1.67 -25.54
C LEU A 172 7.63 -1.21 -24.07
N LEU A 173 8.39 -0.19 -23.67
CA LEU A 173 8.22 0.42 -22.34
C LEU A 173 6.86 1.10 -22.21
N GLY A 174 6.43 1.86 -23.24
CA GLY A 174 5.11 2.48 -23.29
C GLY A 174 3.96 1.47 -23.23
N ALA A 175 4.11 0.31 -23.87
CA ALA A 175 3.14 -0.78 -23.86
C ALA A 175 2.94 -1.40 -22.47
N PHE A 176 3.90 -1.27 -21.56
CA PHE A 176 3.72 -1.58 -20.14
C PHE A 176 3.15 -0.40 -19.35
N VAL A 177 3.73 0.78 -19.55
CA VAL A 177 3.43 1.98 -18.74
C VAL A 177 2.00 2.46 -18.95
N LEU A 178 1.56 2.63 -20.20
CA LEU A 178 0.26 3.25 -20.51
C LEU A 178 -0.93 2.41 -20.04
N PRO A 179 -1.02 1.09 -20.33
CA PRO A 179 -2.15 0.29 -19.84
C PRO A 179 -2.21 0.24 -18.32
N THR A 180 -1.06 0.13 -17.66
CA THR A 180 -1.00 0.13 -16.18
C THR A 180 -1.45 1.47 -15.61
N LEU A 181 -0.96 2.59 -16.15
CA LEU A 181 -1.37 3.93 -15.71
C LEU A 181 -2.86 4.18 -15.92
N LEU A 182 -3.43 3.75 -17.05
CA LEU A 182 -4.86 3.88 -17.32
C LEU A 182 -5.69 3.04 -16.36
N PHE A 183 -5.32 1.77 -16.16
CA PHE A 183 -6.06 0.89 -15.26
C PHE A 183 -5.98 1.35 -13.81
N VAL A 184 -4.78 1.56 -13.27
CA VAL A 184 -4.59 2.04 -11.90
C VAL A 184 -5.17 3.45 -11.74
N GLY A 185 -5.02 4.31 -12.76
CA GLY A 185 -5.58 5.65 -12.80
C GLY A 185 -7.11 5.69 -12.74
N SER A 186 -7.80 4.63 -13.19
CA SER A 186 -9.26 4.52 -13.11
C SER A 186 -9.79 4.17 -11.71
N TRP A 187 -8.91 3.80 -10.77
CA TRP A 187 -9.33 3.40 -9.43
C TRP A 187 -9.71 4.58 -8.55
N THR A 188 -10.73 4.39 -7.73
CA THR A 188 -11.15 5.34 -6.68
C THR A 188 -10.19 5.35 -5.50
N ARG A 189 -9.59 4.20 -5.18
CA ARG A 189 -8.57 4.09 -4.13
C ARG A 189 -7.22 4.58 -4.66
N THR A 190 -6.78 5.71 -4.16
CA THR A 190 -5.48 6.29 -4.52
C THR A 190 -4.36 5.79 -3.63
N GLY A 191 -3.16 5.69 -4.20
CA GLY A 191 -1.96 5.33 -3.46
C GLY A 191 -0.76 5.12 -4.39
N ILE A 192 0.32 5.88 -4.15
CA ILE A 192 1.51 5.83 -5.00
C ILE A 192 2.14 4.42 -5.09
N HIS A 193 2.01 3.60 -4.03
CA HIS A 193 2.48 2.20 -3.99
C HIS A 193 1.88 1.29 -5.09
N TYR A 194 0.75 1.67 -5.69
CA TYR A 194 0.19 0.96 -6.84
C TYR A 194 0.95 1.23 -8.14
N LEU A 195 1.67 2.35 -8.23
CA LEU A 195 2.46 2.75 -9.39
C LEU A 195 3.90 2.22 -9.33
N LEU A 196 4.38 1.73 -8.19
CA LEU A 196 5.78 1.33 -8.00
C LEU A 196 6.30 0.32 -9.03
N PRO A 197 5.51 -0.66 -9.48
CA PRO A 197 5.93 -1.54 -10.57
C PRO A 197 6.29 -0.80 -11.87
N LEU A 198 5.77 0.40 -12.09
CA LEU A 198 6.09 1.24 -13.24
C LEU A 198 7.42 1.98 -13.10
N PHE A 199 7.92 2.17 -11.87
CA PHE A 199 9.06 3.06 -11.61
C PHE A 199 10.32 2.67 -12.40
N PRO A 200 10.67 1.39 -12.58
CA PRO A 200 11.79 1.00 -13.43
C PRO A 200 11.63 1.48 -14.88
N ALA A 201 10.44 1.29 -15.48
CA ALA A 201 10.16 1.75 -16.84
C ALA A 201 10.14 3.28 -16.93
N LEU A 202 9.49 3.95 -15.97
CA LEU A 202 9.45 5.41 -15.88
C LEU A 202 10.85 6.00 -15.75
N ALA A 203 11.74 5.38 -14.97
CA ALA A 203 13.12 5.82 -14.82
C ALA A 203 13.93 5.71 -16.12
N VAL A 204 13.71 4.66 -16.93
CA VAL A 204 14.35 4.53 -18.25
C VAL A 204 13.80 5.58 -19.22
N LEU A 205 12.47 5.76 -19.28
CA LEU A 205 11.85 6.77 -20.13
C LEU A 205 12.33 8.19 -19.77
N ALA A 206 12.40 8.49 -18.48
CA ALA A 206 12.93 9.75 -17.95
C ALA A 206 14.41 9.96 -18.29
N ALA A 207 15.24 8.91 -18.19
CA ALA A 207 16.65 8.99 -18.54
C ALA A 207 16.84 9.31 -20.03
N LEU A 208 16.03 8.70 -20.90
CA LEU A 208 16.07 8.93 -22.34
C LEU A 208 15.60 10.34 -22.72
N PHE A 209 14.54 10.84 -22.08
CA PHE A 209 14.13 12.24 -22.25
C PHE A 209 15.25 13.20 -21.80
N LEU A 210 15.83 12.96 -20.62
CA LEU A 210 16.88 13.80 -20.07
C LEU A 210 18.13 13.80 -20.94
N ASP A 211 18.55 12.65 -21.46
CA ASP A 211 19.67 12.55 -22.42
C ASP A 211 19.39 13.40 -23.68
N GLY A 212 18.17 13.36 -24.21
CA GLY A 212 17.76 14.21 -25.34
C GLY A 212 17.87 15.71 -25.03
N VAL A 213 17.43 16.14 -23.86
CA VAL A 213 17.53 17.55 -23.41
C VAL A 213 18.98 17.96 -23.21
N LEU A 214 19.80 17.13 -22.56
CA LEU A 214 21.19 17.46 -22.27
C LEU A 214 22.05 17.61 -23.52
N ARG A 215 21.69 16.92 -24.62
CA ARG A 215 22.34 17.04 -25.93
C ARG A 215 22.01 18.32 -26.69
N LEU A 216 21.01 19.11 -26.26
CA LEU A 216 20.69 20.41 -26.86
C LEU A 216 21.79 21.45 -26.61
N SER A 217 22.52 21.31 -25.50
CA SER A 217 23.67 22.16 -25.19
C SER A 217 24.98 21.45 -25.53
N ARG A 218 25.89 22.15 -26.21
CA ARG A 218 27.28 21.67 -26.42
C ARG A 218 28.17 21.93 -25.20
N ALA A 219 27.75 22.81 -24.29
CA ALA A 219 28.52 23.19 -23.12
C ALA A 219 28.27 22.20 -21.96
N ARG A 220 29.26 21.34 -21.68
CA ARG A 220 29.18 20.32 -20.61
C ARG A 220 28.83 20.92 -19.25
N ALA A 221 29.30 22.14 -18.97
CA ALA A 221 28.99 22.86 -17.73
C ALA A 221 27.46 23.04 -17.53
N VAL A 222 26.72 23.38 -18.60
CA VAL A 222 25.26 23.53 -18.54
C VAL A 222 24.61 22.19 -18.21
N SER A 223 25.06 21.10 -18.84
CA SER A 223 24.55 19.76 -18.57
C SER A 223 24.77 19.35 -17.10
N TYR A 224 25.94 19.66 -16.53
CA TYR A 224 26.21 19.41 -15.11
C TYR A 224 25.32 20.24 -14.19
N VAL A 225 25.13 21.53 -14.48
CA VAL A 225 24.23 22.39 -13.69
C VAL A 225 22.80 21.86 -13.73
N VAL A 226 22.29 21.47 -14.90
CA VAL A 226 20.95 20.88 -15.04
C VAL A 226 20.83 19.60 -14.23
N LEU A 227 21.81 18.70 -14.30
CA LEU A 227 21.83 17.48 -13.50
C LEU A 227 21.84 17.77 -12.00
N VAL A 228 22.67 18.71 -11.53
CA VAL A 228 22.71 19.09 -10.12
C VAL A 228 21.37 19.65 -9.66
N VAL A 229 20.79 20.59 -10.41
CA VAL A 229 19.49 21.21 -10.06
C VAL A 229 18.37 20.17 -10.00
N LEU A 230 18.36 19.20 -10.93
CA LEU A 230 17.32 18.17 -10.97
C LEU A 230 17.52 17.07 -9.91
N LEU A 231 18.75 16.69 -9.60
CA LEU A 231 19.04 15.49 -8.82
C LEU A 231 19.42 15.77 -7.36
N LEU A 232 19.91 16.97 -7.04
CA LEU A 232 20.29 17.33 -5.67
C LEU A 232 19.08 17.38 -4.72
N PRO A 233 17.92 17.99 -5.07
CA PRO A 233 16.77 18.03 -4.17
C PRO A 233 16.25 16.64 -3.73
N PRO A 234 16.01 15.66 -4.63
CA PRO A 234 15.58 14.33 -4.23
C PRO A 234 16.66 13.58 -3.43
N ALA A 235 17.94 13.74 -3.79
CA ALA A 235 19.05 13.17 -3.01
C ALA A 235 19.06 13.69 -1.57
N ALA A 236 18.95 15.01 -1.37
CA ALA A 236 18.88 15.63 -0.05
C ALA A 236 17.66 15.15 0.75
N LYS A 237 16.51 14.95 0.08
CA LYS A 237 15.29 14.43 0.70
C LYS A 237 15.44 12.98 1.15
N ILE A 238 16.11 12.14 0.36
CA ILE A 238 16.40 10.74 0.72
C ILE A 238 17.34 10.71 1.93
N VAL A 239 18.45 11.44 1.90
CA VAL A 239 19.38 11.52 3.04
C VAL A 239 18.66 12.01 4.31
N LEU A 240 17.82 13.04 4.20
CA LEU A 240 17.04 13.53 5.34
C LEU A 240 16.04 12.48 5.84
N HIS A 241 15.41 11.72 4.94
CA HIS A 241 14.52 10.62 5.31
C HIS A 241 15.27 9.53 6.08
N ASP A 242 16.42 9.09 5.57
CA ASP A 242 17.24 8.05 6.20
C ASP A 242 17.74 8.51 7.58
N VAL A 243 18.18 9.76 7.72
CA VAL A 243 18.58 10.35 9.01
C VAL A 243 17.41 10.39 10.00
N ARG A 244 16.17 10.55 9.53
CA ARG A 244 14.98 10.49 10.41
C ARG A 244 14.63 9.06 10.80
N LEU A 245 14.88 8.07 9.94
CA LEU A 245 14.71 6.65 10.28
C LEU A 245 15.64 6.21 11.41
N THR A 246 16.80 6.87 11.59
CA THR A 246 17.69 6.58 12.74
C THR A 246 17.21 7.22 14.05
N ARG A 247 16.14 8.02 14.04
CA ARG A 247 15.57 8.66 15.24
C ARG A 247 14.48 7.77 15.84
N ARG A 248 14.17 8.01 17.13
CA ARG A 248 13.07 7.30 17.79
C ARG A 248 11.72 7.71 17.17
N ASP A 249 10.94 6.70 16.79
CA ASP A 249 9.56 6.88 16.31
C ASP A 249 8.62 7.14 17.50
N VAL A 250 7.58 7.95 17.27
CA VAL A 250 6.55 8.28 18.28
C VAL A 250 5.90 7.04 18.87
N ARG A 251 5.75 5.95 18.10
CA ARG A 251 5.24 4.66 18.60
C ARG A 251 6.15 4.05 19.66
N SER A 252 7.46 4.25 19.54
CA SER A 252 8.44 3.75 20.52
C SER A 252 8.39 4.56 21.82
N GLU A 253 8.22 5.88 21.72
CA GLU A 253 8.02 6.76 22.89
C GLU A 253 6.72 6.42 23.63
N ALA A 254 5.62 6.28 22.89
CA ALA A 254 4.34 5.89 23.44
C ALA A 254 4.38 4.47 24.07
N LYS A 255 5.12 3.53 23.46
CA LYS A 255 5.36 2.20 24.04
C LYS A 255 6.06 2.32 25.39
N ALA A 256 7.19 3.04 25.44
CA ALA A 256 7.97 3.21 26.66
C ALA A 256 7.14 3.84 27.78
N TRP A 257 6.35 4.87 27.46
CA TRP A 257 5.46 5.49 28.45
C TRP A 257 4.40 4.53 28.98
N VAL A 258 3.77 3.72 28.10
CA VAL A 258 2.80 2.72 28.55
C VAL A 258 3.46 1.69 29.46
N GLU A 259 4.66 1.23 29.10
CA GLU A 259 5.47 0.29 29.88
C GLU A 259 5.87 0.80 31.26
N THR A 260 6.01 2.12 31.43
CA THR A 260 6.39 2.71 32.72
C THR A 260 5.24 3.26 33.54
N HIS A 261 4.08 3.58 32.94
CA HIS A 261 2.97 4.26 33.63
C HIS A 261 1.70 3.41 33.78
N LEU A 262 1.49 2.41 32.92
CA LEU A 262 0.30 1.56 33.02
C LEU A 262 0.64 0.24 33.71
N PRO A 263 -0.16 -0.20 34.70
CA PRO A 263 0.04 -1.49 35.35
C PRO A 263 0.07 -2.64 34.35
N GLU A 264 0.90 -3.65 34.62
CA GLU A 264 0.88 -4.88 33.83
C GLU A 264 -0.53 -5.51 33.83
N GLY A 265 -0.94 -6.06 32.69
CA GLY A 265 -2.26 -6.63 32.49
C GLY A 265 -3.35 -5.61 32.18
N SER A 266 -3.02 -4.30 32.17
CA SER A 266 -3.96 -3.25 31.79
C SER A 266 -4.63 -3.52 30.44
N VAL A 267 -5.92 -3.20 30.38
CA VAL A 267 -6.74 -3.39 29.19
C VAL A 267 -6.74 -2.10 28.39
N ILE A 268 -6.30 -2.18 27.13
CA ILE A 268 -6.14 -0.99 26.27
C ILE A 268 -6.92 -1.23 24.97
N ALA A 269 -7.94 -0.41 24.74
CA ALA A 269 -8.62 -0.37 23.45
C ALA A 269 -7.83 0.42 22.42
N TYR A 270 -7.80 -0.05 21.19
CA TYR A 270 -7.04 0.57 20.10
C TYR A 270 -7.56 0.08 18.74
N GLU A 271 -7.15 0.71 17.62
CA GLU A 271 -7.67 0.35 16.29
C GLU A 271 -6.86 -0.68 15.52
N ASN A 272 -5.53 -0.58 15.54
CA ASN A 272 -4.68 -1.37 14.66
C ASN A 272 -3.31 -1.66 15.28
N TYR A 273 -2.89 -2.93 15.23
CA TYR A 273 -1.64 -3.40 15.81
C TYR A 273 -0.44 -2.92 15.00
N VAL A 274 -0.63 -2.71 13.70
CA VAL A 274 0.43 -2.36 12.75
C VAL A 274 0.81 -0.88 12.85
N TYR A 275 -0.15 -0.02 13.18
CA TYR A 275 0.06 1.44 13.17
C TYR A 275 0.17 2.07 14.57
N GLY A 276 0.15 1.26 15.62
CA GLY A 276 0.26 1.70 17.02
C GLY A 276 1.60 1.31 17.67
N PRO A 277 1.80 1.67 18.95
CA PRO A 277 2.92 1.19 19.76
C PRO A 277 2.98 -0.34 19.77
N ASN A 278 4.18 -0.91 19.66
CA ASN A 278 4.39 -2.35 19.67
C ASN A 278 4.31 -2.92 21.10
N LEU A 279 3.11 -2.87 21.68
CA LEU A 279 2.80 -3.40 23.00
C LEU A 279 2.64 -4.92 22.94
N TYR A 280 3.11 -5.60 23.98
CA TYR A 280 3.08 -7.05 24.02
C TYR A 280 1.75 -7.59 24.56
N ASP A 281 0.99 -8.27 23.69
CA ASP A 281 -0.21 -9.03 24.05
C ASP A 281 -0.11 -10.43 23.44
N PRO A 282 0.34 -11.45 24.21
CA PRO A 282 0.36 -12.83 23.72
C PRO A 282 -1.04 -13.41 23.59
N MET A 283 -1.99 -12.94 24.40
CA MET A 283 -3.35 -13.47 24.43
C MET A 283 -4.12 -13.17 23.15
N ARG A 284 -3.74 -12.13 22.40
CA ARG A 284 -4.35 -11.81 21.10
C ARG A 284 -4.38 -12.99 20.13
N PHE A 285 -3.36 -13.83 20.17
CA PHE A 285 -3.21 -15.00 19.29
C PHE A 285 -4.07 -16.19 19.73
N PHE A 286 -4.55 -16.18 20.98
CA PHE A 286 -5.40 -17.22 21.55
C PHE A 286 -6.89 -16.84 21.53
N LYS A 287 -7.23 -15.58 21.23
CA LYS A 287 -8.62 -15.09 21.19
C LYS A 287 -9.45 -15.70 20.07
N ASN A 288 -8.85 -15.90 18.89
CA ASN A 288 -9.50 -16.52 17.75
C ASN A 288 -9.18 -18.01 17.76
N GLU A 289 -10.22 -18.86 17.83
CA GLU A 289 -10.09 -20.31 17.91
C GLU A 289 -9.35 -20.90 16.69
N GLU A 290 -9.61 -20.38 15.50
CA GLU A 290 -8.96 -20.82 14.27
C GLU A 290 -7.48 -20.42 14.24
N GLU A 291 -7.16 -19.17 14.57
CA GLU A 291 -5.78 -18.69 14.66
C GLU A 291 -5.02 -19.47 15.75
N ASN A 292 -5.65 -19.71 16.90
CA ASN A 292 -5.10 -20.51 17.99
C ASN A 292 -4.82 -21.95 17.52
N ARG A 293 -5.73 -22.57 16.76
CA ARG A 293 -5.55 -23.93 16.25
C ARG A 293 -4.36 -24.03 15.28
N LEU A 294 -4.12 -23.00 14.47
CA LEU A 294 -3.05 -22.98 13.47
C LEU A 294 -1.66 -22.69 14.06
N LEU A 295 -1.58 -22.24 15.31
CA LEU A 295 -0.30 -21.94 15.96
C LEU A 295 0.38 -23.24 16.47
N PRO A 296 1.65 -23.51 16.10
CA PRO A 296 2.43 -24.61 16.65
C PRO A 296 2.54 -24.50 18.18
N VAL A 297 2.50 -25.63 18.88
CA VAL A 297 2.54 -25.68 20.34
C VAL A 297 3.77 -24.97 20.89
N GLU A 298 4.93 -25.19 20.25
CA GLU A 298 6.21 -24.59 20.63
C GLU A 298 6.16 -23.06 20.56
N LEU A 299 5.43 -22.51 19.58
CA LEU A 299 5.25 -21.07 19.45
C LEU A 299 4.33 -20.52 20.54
N LYS A 300 3.28 -21.26 20.93
CA LYS A 300 2.41 -20.87 22.05
C LYS A 300 3.18 -20.82 23.36
N GLU A 301 3.99 -21.84 23.62
CA GLU A 301 4.85 -21.91 24.80
C GLU A 301 5.85 -20.75 24.84
N ARG A 302 6.53 -20.48 23.71
CA ARG A 302 7.45 -19.33 23.61
C ARG A 302 6.74 -18.01 23.87
N LEU A 303 5.54 -17.79 23.35
CA LEU A 303 4.75 -16.59 23.63
C LEU A 303 4.41 -16.48 25.12
N LEU A 304 4.05 -17.58 25.79
CA LEU A 304 3.75 -17.54 27.22
C LEU A 304 5.00 -17.35 28.09
N GLN A 305 6.15 -17.88 27.67
CA GLN A 305 7.43 -17.68 28.35
C GLN A 305 7.92 -16.23 28.22
N GLU A 306 7.81 -15.63 27.03
CA GLU A 306 8.18 -14.23 26.80
C GLU A 306 7.34 -13.25 27.62
N ARG A 307 6.10 -13.62 27.97
CA ARG A 307 5.26 -12.86 28.91
C ARG A 307 5.91 -12.69 30.28
N ARG A 308 6.76 -13.61 30.71
CA ARG A 308 7.47 -13.52 32.00
C ARG A 308 8.67 -12.56 31.96
N LYS A 309 9.12 -12.17 30.77
CA LYS A 309 10.35 -11.39 30.56
C LYS A 309 10.09 -9.91 30.27
N ARG A 310 8.84 -9.52 29.97
CA ARG A 310 8.47 -8.14 29.63
C ARG A 310 7.02 -7.85 30.01
N PRO A 311 6.68 -6.58 30.28
CA PRO A 311 5.30 -6.18 30.55
C PRO A 311 4.34 -6.66 29.46
N SER A 312 3.18 -7.16 29.90
CA SER A 312 2.13 -7.66 29.01
C SER A 312 0.82 -6.90 29.22
N TYR A 313 0.06 -6.71 28.14
CA TYR A 313 -1.19 -5.93 28.11
C TYR A 313 -2.31 -6.72 27.46
N ARG A 314 -3.56 -6.38 27.78
CA ARG A 314 -4.73 -6.94 27.10
C ARG A 314 -5.25 -5.94 26.07
N LEU A 315 -4.90 -6.14 24.81
CA LEU A 315 -5.20 -5.20 23.74
C LEU A 315 -6.55 -5.56 23.11
N VAL A 316 -7.49 -4.62 23.13
CA VAL A 316 -8.86 -4.81 22.61
C VAL A 316 -9.02 -4.03 21.30
N ASN A 317 -9.22 -4.74 20.19
CA ASN A 317 -9.34 -4.11 18.89
C ASN A 317 -10.75 -3.55 18.69
N LEU A 318 -10.86 -2.22 18.52
CA LEU A 318 -12.14 -1.52 18.40
C LEU A 318 -13.03 -2.02 17.26
N ARG A 319 -12.46 -2.56 16.18
CA ARG A 319 -13.24 -3.00 15.00
C ARG A 319 -13.43 -4.51 14.92
N LYS A 320 -12.53 -5.29 15.52
CA LYS A 320 -12.60 -6.76 15.49
C LYS A 320 -13.33 -7.33 16.71
N ASP A 321 -13.11 -6.76 17.89
CA ASP A 321 -13.58 -7.34 19.16
C ASP A 321 -14.98 -6.82 19.53
N PHE A 322 -15.37 -5.64 19.04
CA PHE A 322 -16.71 -5.06 19.20
C PHE A 322 -17.59 -5.28 17.97
N ARG A 323 -17.78 -6.55 17.56
CA ARG A 323 -18.66 -6.86 16.43
C ARG A 323 -20.09 -6.42 16.74
N LEU A 324 -20.56 -5.41 16.03
CA LEU A 324 -21.96 -5.05 16.03
C LEU A 324 -22.65 -5.95 15.02
N ARG A 325 -23.59 -6.78 15.50
CA ARG A 325 -24.49 -7.56 14.64
C ARG A 325 -25.23 -6.55 13.75
N ILE A 326 -25.25 -6.77 12.44
CA ILE A 326 -25.89 -5.89 11.46
C ILE A 326 -27.28 -5.53 11.97
N LEU A 327 -27.46 -4.31 12.49
CA LEU A 327 -28.77 -3.70 12.49
C LEU A 327 -29.07 -3.52 11.01
N HIS A 328 -30.18 -4.09 10.55
CA HIS A 328 -30.78 -3.78 9.26
C HIS A 328 -31.07 -2.27 9.22
N GLU A 329 -30.05 -1.46 8.99
CA GLU A 329 -30.22 -0.04 8.72
C GLU A 329 -31.03 0.04 7.43
N LYS A 330 -32.20 0.66 7.54
CA LYS A 330 -33.05 1.08 6.42
C LYS A 330 -32.20 2.02 5.54
N GLY A 331 -31.48 1.45 4.58
CA GLY A 331 -30.51 2.19 3.75
C GLY A 331 -29.47 1.30 3.04
N ALA A 332 -29.26 0.06 3.49
CA ALA A 332 -28.39 -0.89 2.80
C ALA A 332 -29.04 -1.35 1.47
N THR A 333 -28.61 -0.74 0.36
CA THR A 333 -29.05 -1.08 -1.01
C THR A 333 -28.67 -2.52 -1.38
N GLY A 334 -29.36 -3.14 -2.35
CA GLY A 334 -29.05 -4.50 -2.83
C GLY A 334 -27.58 -4.69 -3.22
N ARG A 335 -26.92 -3.62 -3.68
CA ARG A 335 -25.49 -3.58 -4.03
C ARG A 335 -24.57 -3.84 -2.82
N THR A 336 -24.93 -3.37 -1.63
CA THR A 336 -24.18 -3.66 -0.39
C THR A 336 -24.36 -5.11 0.06
N LYS A 337 -25.52 -5.72 -0.21
CA LYS A 337 -25.74 -7.15 0.05
C LYS A 337 -24.94 -8.03 -0.94
N GLY A 338 -24.63 -7.62 -2.16
CA GLY A 338 -23.82 -8.45 -3.07
C GLY A 338 -22.31 -8.40 -2.82
N ASN A 339 -21.81 -7.40 -2.09
CA ASN A 339 -20.39 -7.04 -2.08
C ASN A 339 -19.76 -7.27 -0.69
N LEU A 340 -18.87 -8.26 -0.59
CA LEU A 340 -18.22 -8.65 0.66
C LEU A 340 -17.41 -7.50 1.30
N TYR A 341 -16.74 -6.67 0.50
CA TYR A 341 -15.99 -5.52 1.00
C TYR A 341 -16.91 -4.49 1.65
N LEU A 342 -18.01 -4.12 0.98
CA LEU A 342 -18.96 -3.15 1.51
C LEU A 342 -19.65 -3.67 2.77
N ARG A 343 -19.96 -4.97 2.85
CA ARG A 343 -20.47 -5.59 4.09
C ARG A 343 -19.46 -5.46 5.23
N GLN A 344 -18.21 -5.87 5.02
CA GLN A 344 -17.17 -5.77 6.04
C GLN A 344 -16.93 -4.34 6.52
N LEU A 345 -17.03 -3.36 5.63
CA LEU A 345 -16.91 -1.95 5.96
C LEU A 345 -18.01 -1.49 6.94
N LEU A 346 -19.22 -2.04 6.80
CA LEU A 346 -20.36 -1.76 7.66
C LEU A 346 -20.36 -2.60 8.95
N ASP A 347 -19.82 -3.81 8.92
CA ASP A 347 -19.73 -4.71 10.08
C ASP A 347 -18.64 -4.27 11.06
N ARG A 348 -17.53 -3.73 10.55
CA ARG A 348 -16.35 -3.33 11.32
C ARG A 348 -16.40 -1.85 11.74
N ARG A 349 -17.56 -1.38 12.18
CA ARG A 349 -17.76 -0.03 12.72
C ARG A 349 -17.08 0.14 14.07
N LEU A 350 -16.73 1.39 14.38
CA LEU A 350 -16.28 1.75 15.72
C LEU A 350 -17.49 1.72 16.68
N PRO A 351 -17.31 1.17 17.90
CA PRO A 351 -18.37 1.08 18.90
C PRO A 351 -18.71 2.47 19.45
N LYS A 352 -19.85 2.60 20.13
CA LYS A 352 -20.14 3.81 20.92
C LYS A 352 -19.16 3.89 22.10
N LEU A 353 -18.70 5.09 22.45
CA LEU A 353 -17.80 5.31 23.59
C LEU A 353 -18.38 4.78 24.91
N ALA A 354 -19.69 4.90 25.11
CA ALA A 354 -20.38 4.34 26.27
C ALA A 354 -20.27 2.81 26.37
N ALA A 355 -20.21 2.11 25.22
CA ALA A 355 -20.06 0.66 25.20
C ALA A 355 -18.66 0.24 25.66
N LEU A 356 -17.62 1.03 25.36
CA LEU A 356 -16.26 0.80 25.86
C LEU A 356 -16.20 0.94 27.39
N LYS A 357 -16.85 1.97 27.94
CA LYS A 357 -16.95 2.18 29.39
C LYS A 357 -17.72 1.04 30.07
N LYS A 358 -18.87 0.64 29.50
CA LYS A 358 -19.67 -0.50 29.99
C LYS A 358 -18.90 -1.83 29.94
N ALA A 359 -18.01 -1.99 28.97
CA ALA A 359 -17.13 -3.16 28.87
C ALA A 359 -15.95 -3.12 29.86
N GLY A 360 -15.87 -2.11 30.74
CA GLY A 360 -14.81 -1.98 31.74
C GLY A 360 -13.44 -1.74 31.11
N ILE A 361 -13.36 -1.02 29.99
CA ILE A 361 -12.09 -0.68 29.35
C ILE A 361 -11.55 0.61 29.98
N PRO A 362 -10.42 0.54 30.72
CA PRO A 362 -9.85 1.68 31.43
C PRO A 362 -9.07 2.62 30.51
N TYR A 363 -8.45 2.11 29.43
CA TYR A 363 -7.61 2.91 28.54
C TYR A 363 -8.02 2.78 27.07
N LEU A 364 -7.95 3.90 26.35
CA LEU A 364 -8.20 3.98 24.92
C LEU A 364 -7.05 4.72 24.22
N MET A 365 -6.42 4.05 23.27
CA MET A 365 -5.31 4.57 22.50
C MET A 365 -5.71 4.78 21.04
N VAL A 366 -5.49 6.00 20.54
CA VAL A 366 -5.82 6.38 19.16
C VAL A 366 -4.61 7.00 18.45
N SER A 367 -4.50 6.75 17.15
CA SER A 367 -3.38 7.18 16.30
C SER A 367 -3.87 8.06 15.16
N SER A 368 -3.11 9.11 14.82
CA SER A 368 -3.46 10.03 13.74
C SER A 368 -3.54 9.37 12.37
N ASP A 369 -2.82 8.26 12.16
CA ASP A 369 -2.94 7.46 10.92
C ASP A 369 -4.37 6.92 10.74
N ASN A 370 -5.11 6.76 11.84
CA ASN A 370 -6.48 6.29 11.84
C ASN A 370 -7.52 7.41 11.96
N TYR A 371 -7.34 8.37 12.87
CA TYR A 371 -8.38 9.38 13.09
C TYR A 371 -8.31 10.56 12.12
N ALA A 372 -7.12 10.94 11.63
CA ALA A 372 -6.97 12.18 10.86
C ALA A 372 -7.69 12.15 9.51
N ARG A 373 -7.82 10.96 8.90
CA ARG A 373 -8.57 10.77 7.65
C ARG A 373 -10.04 11.17 7.76
N TYR A 374 -10.65 11.13 8.95
CA TYR A 374 -12.06 11.53 9.11
C TYR A 374 -12.26 13.05 9.18
N PHE A 375 -11.18 13.82 9.33
CA PHE A 375 -11.25 15.28 9.48
C PHE A 375 -10.49 16.03 8.38
N LYS A 376 -9.51 15.40 7.76
CA LYS A 376 -8.65 16.02 6.74
C LYS A 376 -9.04 15.69 5.32
N THR A 377 -9.89 14.68 5.09
CA THR A 377 -10.29 14.28 3.74
C THR A 377 -11.66 14.80 3.33
N GLU A 378 -11.90 14.82 2.02
CA GLU A 378 -13.21 15.16 1.47
C GLU A 378 -14.25 14.13 1.94
N GLU A 379 -15.47 14.62 2.12
CA GLU A 379 -16.59 13.77 2.50
C GLU A 379 -16.95 12.85 1.32
N PRO A 380 -17.05 11.52 1.53
CA PRO A 380 -17.52 10.61 0.48
C PRO A 380 -18.96 10.91 0.06
N GLU A 381 -19.37 10.41 -1.11
CA GLU A 381 -20.73 10.56 -1.62
C GLU A 381 -21.78 10.04 -0.62
N LYS A 382 -22.78 10.88 -0.30
CA LYS A 382 -23.84 10.57 0.66
C LYS A 382 -24.60 9.30 0.27
N GLY A 383 -25.01 8.52 1.27
CA GLY A 383 -25.77 7.28 1.05
C GLY A 383 -24.91 6.08 0.65
N THR A 384 -23.59 6.25 0.45
CA THR A 384 -22.68 5.11 0.22
C THR A 384 -22.26 4.43 1.53
N ALA A 385 -21.86 3.16 1.46
CA ALA A 385 -21.29 2.46 2.62
C ALA A 385 -20.02 3.15 3.16
N LEU A 386 -19.27 3.81 2.26
CA LEU A 386 -18.10 4.58 2.62
C LEU A 386 -18.45 5.85 3.41
N TRP A 387 -19.52 6.53 3.02
CA TRP A 387 -20.06 7.65 3.78
C TRP A 387 -20.53 7.24 5.18
N LEU A 388 -21.23 6.11 5.31
CA LEU A 388 -21.62 5.58 6.63
C LEU A 388 -20.40 5.29 7.52
N SER A 389 -19.35 4.68 6.95
CA SER A 389 -18.08 4.44 7.64
C SER A 389 -17.37 5.75 8.03
N TYR A 390 -17.41 6.75 7.16
CA TYR A 390 -16.90 8.10 7.42
C TYR A 390 -17.63 8.78 8.58
N GLN A 391 -18.96 8.76 8.59
CA GLN A 391 -19.78 9.33 9.65
C GLN A 391 -19.56 8.60 10.98
N ASN A 392 -19.49 7.26 10.97
CA ASN A 392 -19.17 6.48 12.16
C ASN A 392 -17.82 6.87 12.77
N GLY A 393 -16.77 7.04 11.95
CA GLY A 393 -15.47 7.50 12.40
C GLY A 393 -15.49 8.92 12.96
N ARG A 394 -16.13 9.87 12.26
CA ARG A 394 -16.27 11.25 12.74
C ARG A 394 -17.01 11.34 14.06
N HIS A 395 -18.10 10.58 14.20
CA HIS A 395 -18.88 10.56 15.44
C HIS A 395 -18.06 10.00 16.60
N PHE A 396 -17.36 8.87 16.39
CA PHE A 396 -16.50 8.26 17.40
C PHE A 396 -15.39 9.21 17.87
N TYR A 397 -14.58 9.72 16.95
CA TYR A 397 -13.43 10.56 17.30
C TYR A 397 -13.83 11.96 17.74
N GLY A 398 -14.83 12.55 17.09
CA GLY A 398 -15.37 13.85 17.49
C GLY A 398 -15.97 13.79 18.89
N GLY A 399 -16.67 12.69 19.21
CA GLY A 399 -17.15 12.40 20.55
C GLY A 399 -15.99 12.22 21.54
N LEU A 400 -14.97 11.43 21.18
CA LEU A 400 -13.83 11.15 22.05
C LEU A 400 -13.08 12.41 22.44
N PHE A 401 -12.81 13.30 21.47
CA PHE A 401 -12.05 14.52 21.70
C PHE A 401 -12.80 15.56 22.56
N ARG A 402 -14.11 15.41 22.73
CA ARG A 402 -14.96 16.30 23.53
C ARG A 402 -15.57 15.59 24.74
N SER A 403 -15.20 14.33 24.98
CA SER A 403 -15.88 13.50 25.98
C SER A 403 -15.43 13.89 27.38
N PRO A 404 -16.37 14.15 28.32
CA PRO A 404 -16.04 14.31 29.73
C PRO A 404 -15.73 12.96 30.41
N ASP A 405 -16.10 11.84 29.77
CA ASP A 405 -15.89 10.47 30.27
C ASP A 405 -14.52 9.89 29.91
N TRP A 406 -13.81 10.48 28.95
CA TRP A 406 -12.51 10.02 28.48
C TRP A 406 -11.48 11.14 28.58
N VAL A 407 -10.65 11.07 29.62
CA VAL A 407 -9.65 12.09 29.93
C VAL A 407 -8.36 11.78 29.16
N LEU A 408 -7.85 12.74 28.39
CA LEU A 408 -6.55 12.60 27.73
C LEU A 408 -5.46 12.62 28.80
N VAL A 409 -4.76 11.50 28.97
CA VAL A 409 -3.68 11.38 29.96
C VAL A 409 -2.30 11.62 29.37
N GLN A 410 -2.12 11.36 28.07
CA GLN A 410 -0.85 11.58 27.38
C GLN A 410 -1.05 11.76 25.87
N GLU A 411 -0.30 12.70 25.29
CA GLU A 411 -0.22 12.91 23.84
C GLU A 411 1.24 12.93 23.39
N PHE A 412 1.58 12.06 22.44
CA PHE A 412 2.85 12.08 21.72
C PHE A 412 2.62 12.66 20.34
N LYS A 413 3.16 13.86 20.09
CA LYS A 413 2.97 14.54 18.81
C LYS A 413 4.06 14.13 17.82
N ARG A 414 3.66 13.90 16.57
CA ARG A 414 4.63 13.79 15.47
C ARG A 414 5.42 15.08 15.33
N GLY A 415 6.71 14.97 15.07
CA GLY A 415 7.63 16.09 14.87
C GLY A 415 8.30 16.06 13.50
N PHE A 416 9.17 17.04 13.24
CA PHE A 416 10.04 16.99 12.07
C PHE A 416 11.04 15.83 12.17
N TRP A 417 11.59 15.61 13.37
CA TRP A 417 12.57 14.56 13.65
C TRP A 417 11.96 13.25 14.16
N ASN A 418 10.80 13.32 14.83
CA ASN A 418 10.14 12.15 15.41
C ASN A 418 9.07 11.67 14.42
N LEU A 419 9.41 10.61 13.68
CA LEU A 419 8.52 9.99 12.71
C LEU A 419 7.33 9.30 13.38
N GLY A 420 6.33 8.98 12.56
CA GLY A 420 5.12 8.27 12.97
C GLY A 420 3.91 9.18 13.20
N PRO A 421 2.79 8.57 13.64
CA PRO A 421 1.55 9.28 13.92
C PRO A 421 1.62 9.99 15.26
N THR A 422 0.78 11.00 15.43
CA THR A 422 0.42 11.47 16.77
C THR A 422 -0.36 10.36 17.49
N ILE A 423 0.04 10.02 18.70
CA ILE A 423 -0.61 9.00 19.54
C ILE A 423 -1.20 9.68 20.76
N ARG A 424 -2.48 9.41 21.02
CA ARG A 424 -3.21 9.91 22.19
C ARG A 424 -3.70 8.75 23.02
N ILE A 425 -3.48 8.84 24.33
CA ILE A 425 -3.91 7.85 25.31
C ILE A 425 -4.92 8.52 26.22
N TYR A 426 -6.11 7.93 26.28
CA TYR A 426 -7.22 8.37 27.12
C TYR A 426 -7.46 7.36 28.23
N ARG A 427 -7.86 7.84 29.41
CA ARG A 427 -8.35 7.04 30.53
C ARG A 427 -9.85 7.27 30.71
N ALA A 428 -10.61 6.20 30.92
CA ALA A 428 -12.02 6.29 31.27
C ALA A 428 -12.17 6.87 32.69
N ARG A 429 -13.06 7.83 32.86
CA ARG A 429 -13.38 8.41 34.18
C ARG A 429 -14.19 7.40 35.01
N GLU A 430 -13.75 7.16 36.23
CA GLU A 430 -14.45 6.27 37.17
C GLU A 430 -15.79 6.91 37.57
N GLN A 431 -16.85 6.09 37.71
CA GLN A 431 -18.21 6.58 38.01
C GLN A 431 -18.32 7.28 39.38
N THR A 432 -17.31 7.17 40.24
CA THR A 432 -17.22 7.76 41.57
C THR A 432 -16.63 9.16 41.61
N GLU A 433 -16.10 9.70 40.50
CA GLU A 433 -15.53 11.07 40.44
C GLU A 433 -16.53 12.16 40.05
N SER A 434 -17.81 11.83 39.87
CA SER A 434 -18.88 12.82 39.91
C SER A 434 -19.16 13.16 41.38
N GLY A 435 -18.32 14.04 41.94
CA GLY A 435 -18.61 14.71 43.21
C GLY A 435 -19.86 15.59 43.10
N PRO A 436 -20.51 15.87 44.24
CA PRO A 436 -21.92 16.25 44.38
C PRO A 436 -22.35 17.50 43.63
#